data_AF-A0A5B8XW60-F1
#
_entry.id   AF-A0A5B8XW60-F1
#
_cell.length_a   1.000
_cell.length_b   1.000
_cell.length_c   1.000
_cell.angle_alpha   90.00
_cell.angle_beta   90.00
_cell.angle_gamma   90.00
#
_symmetry.space_group_name_H-M   'P 1'
#
loop_
_entity.id
_entity.type
_entity.pdbx_description
1 polymer ?
#
loop_
_entity_poly.entity_id
_entity_poly.type
_entity_poly.pdbx_seq_one_letter_code
_entity_poly.pdbx_strand_id
1 'polypeptide(L)'
;MSPILRLRQWWWSRYANEAFPDAWLEILEDRVDFFDAIPADEKKAFLKHLQVFINGRKWFGAAGLEITDEMKVVVAASAARMSRNMGIETWRSLGSVIIYPKGFRPPDGGHTLGQATRLGSIVLSWDSVVRGIEIPTDGHDVTIHELAHVLDLKGDHIFDGVPDIDGRVAYGVWARVLGEHYDKLVDGKTKTRLLDDYGAQSPAEFFAVVSEVFFEKPRQLKKHKPDLYRVLKKYYRIDPA
;
A
#
# COMPACT_ATOMS: atom_id res chain seq x y z
N MET A 1 -23.39 -12.25 13.08
CA MET A 1 -22.09 -12.32 12.37
C MET A 1 -22.00 -13.65 11.62
N SER A 2 -21.73 -13.62 10.31
CA SER A 2 -21.60 -14.82 9.48
C SER A 2 -20.50 -15.78 10.00
N PRO A 3 -20.69 -17.12 9.93
CA PRO A 3 -19.67 -18.11 10.31
C PRO A 3 -18.31 -17.90 9.63
N ILE A 4 -18.32 -17.45 8.36
CA ILE A 4 -17.11 -17.16 7.56
C ILE A 4 -16.33 -15.98 8.16
N LEU A 5 -17.03 -14.97 8.70
CA LEU A 5 -16.41 -13.83 9.36
C LEU A 5 -15.78 -14.23 10.70
N ARG A 6 -16.41 -15.16 11.44
CA ARG A 6 -15.84 -15.69 12.70
C ARG A 6 -14.58 -16.52 12.46
N LEU A 7 -14.57 -17.33 11.40
CA LEU A 7 -13.38 -18.09 11.01
C LEU A 7 -12.24 -17.14 10.60
N ARG A 8 -12.48 -16.14 9.75
CA ARG A 8 -11.45 -15.17 9.37
C ARG A 8 -10.90 -14.36 10.56
N GLN A 9 -11.78 -13.94 11.48
CA GLN A 9 -11.36 -13.22 12.69
C GLN A 9 -10.52 -14.10 13.63
N TRP A 10 -10.84 -15.39 13.75
CA TRP A 10 -10.03 -16.37 14.46
C TRP A 10 -8.67 -16.57 13.77
N TRP A 11 -8.64 -16.70 12.44
CA TRP A 11 -7.40 -16.84 11.66
C TRP A 11 -6.47 -15.64 11.84
N TRP A 12 -6.99 -14.41 11.76
CA TRP A 12 -6.18 -13.21 12.01
C TRP A 12 -5.68 -13.15 13.44
N SER A 13 -6.52 -13.51 14.41
CA SER A 13 -6.13 -13.55 15.82
C SER A 13 -5.09 -14.63 16.12
N ARG A 14 -5.07 -15.73 15.36
CA ARG A 14 -4.07 -16.79 15.52
C ARG A 14 -2.68 -16.29 15.12
N TYR A 15 -2.49 -15.88 13.85
CA TYR A 15 -1.18 -15.43 13.36
C TYR A 15 -0.68 -14.17 14.06
N ALA A 16 -1.62 -13.31 14.49
CA ALA A 16 -1.33 -12.14 15.32
C ALA A 16 -0.61 -12.44 16.65
N ASN A 17 -0.73 -13.67 17.16
CA ASN A 17 -0.23 -14.08 18.48
C ASN A 17 0.86 -15.17 18.38
N GLU A 18 1.19 -15.63 17.18
CA GLU A 18 2.34 -16.51 16.95
C GLU A 18 3.64 -15.70 17.02
N ALA A 19 4.74 -16.37 17.37
CA ALA A 19 6.06 -15.74 17.34
C ALA A 19 6.41 -15.33 15.90
N PHE A 20 7.07 -14.18 15.75
CA PHE A 20 7.58 -13.74 14.46
C PHE A 20 8.79 -14.60 14.08
N PRO A 21 8.85 -15.21 12.88
CA PRO A 21 9.97 -16.09 12.51
C PRO A 21 11.30 -15.32 12.41
N ASP A 22 12.36 -15.86 13.02
CA ASP A 22 13.69 -15.24 13.00
C ASP A 22 14.22 -15.04 11.57
N ALA A 23 14.04 -16.04 10.70
CA ALA A 23 14.43 -15.93 9.29
C ALA A 23 13.73 -14.79 8.54
N TRP A 24 12.49 -14.44 8.92
CA TRP A 24 11.79 -13.29 8.33
C TRP A 24 12.30 -11.97 8.90
N LEU A 25 12.76 -11.97 10.17
CA LEU A 25 13.35 -10.81 10.80
C LEU A 25 14.70 -10.48 10.15
N GLU A 26 15.54 -11.49 9.90
CA GLU A 26 16.82 -11.32 9.18
C GLU A 26 16.62 -10.69 7.80
N ILE A 27 15.64 -11.18 7.02
CA ILE A 27 15.30 -10.59 5.73
C ILE A 27 14.84 -9.14 5.87
N LEU A 28 13.99 -8.86 6.88
CA LEU A 28 13.45 -7.53 7.10
C LEU A 28 14.55 -6.52 7.46
N GLU A 29 15.48 -6.91 8.32
CA GLU A 29 16.63 -6.10 8.73
C GLU A 29 17.62 -5.87 7.58
N ASP A 30 17.82 -6.87 6.71
CA ASP A 30 18.74 -6.77 5.57
C ASP A 30 18.15 -5.98 4.38
N ARG A 31 16.85 -6.10 4.14
CA ARG A 31 16.24 -5.64 2.87
C ARG A 31 15.34 -4.44 3.00
N VAL A 32 14.92 -4.04 4.20
CA VAL A 32 13.89 -3.01 4.38
C VAL A 32 14.40 -1.86 5.22
N ASP A 33 15.14 -0.95 4.60
CA ASP A 33 15.80 0.21 5.26
C ASP A 33 14.87 1.03 6.16
N PHE A 34 13.60 1.20 5.76
CA PHE A 34 12.66 1.99 6.56
C PHE A 34 12.25 1.30 7.87
N PHE A 35 12.51 0.00 8.05
CA PHE A 35 12.12 -0.76 9.24
C PHE A 35 12.76 -0.18 10.51
N ASP A 36 14.02 0.26 10.43
CA ASP A 36 14.72 0.87 11.55
C ASP A 36 14.17 2.23 11.94
N ALA A 37 13.60 2.96 10.98
CA ALA A 37 12.96 4.24 11.20
C ALA A 37 11.56 4.11 11.85
N ILE A 38 10.99 2.90 11.95
CA ILE A 38 9.69 2.70 12.60
C ILE A 38 9.83 2.91 14.12
N PRO A 39 8.97 3.75 14.75
CA PRO A 39 8.97 3.94 16.19
C PRO A 39 8.85 2.62 16.96
N ALA A 40 9.58 2.49 18.08
CA ALA A 40 9.66 1.24 18.83
C ALA A 40 8.30 0.75 19.35
N ASP A 41 7.40 1.66 19.68
CA ASP A 41 6.01 1.39 20.08
C ASP A 41 5.12 0.92 18.91
N GLU A 42 5.46 1.28 17.67
CA GLU A 42 4.77 0.82 16.45
C GLU A 42 5.38 -0.46 15.86
N LYS A 43 6.65 -0.79 16.13
CA LYS A 43 7.32 -1.99 15.56
C LYS A 43 6.56 -3.28 15.83
N LYS A 44 5.98 -3.44 17.04
CA LYS A 44 5.17 -4.62 17.36
C LYS A 44 3.92 -4.74 16.48
N ALA A 45 3.25 -3.61 16.22
CA ALA A 45 2.07 -3.59 15.35
C ALA A 45 2.47 -3.85 13.89
N PHE A 46 3.59 -3.30 13.44
CA PHE A 46 4.16 -3.57 12.12
C PHE A 46 4.42 -5.07 11.89
N LEU A 47 5.19 -5.73 12.78
CA LEU A 47 5.51 -7.16 12.65
C LEU A 47 4.25 -8.02 12.64
N LYS A 48 3.27 -7.67 13.48
CA LYS A 48 1.96 -8.33 13.51
C LYS A 48 1.21 -8.20 12.19
N HIS A 49 1.15 -6.99 11.63
CA HIS A 49 0.50 -6.75 10.34
C HIS A 49 1.23 -7.48 9.21
N LEU A 50 2.56 -7.50 9.21
CA LEU A 50 3.38 -8.23 8.23
C LEU A 50 3.08 -9.73 8.28
N GLN A 51 3.11 -10.33 9.47
CA GLN A 51 2.85 -11.76 9.65
C GLN A 51 1.43 -12.15 9.25
N VAL A 52 0.43 -11.35 9.63
CA VAL A 52 -0.95 -11.56 9.17
C VAL A 52 -1.05 -11.33 7.66
N PHE A 53 -0.26 -10.42 7.09
CA PHE A 53 -0.21 -10.19 5.65
C PHE A 53 0.23 -11.46 4.92
N ILE A 54 1.39 -12.00 5.25
CA ILE A 54 1.97 -13.18 4.61
C ILE A 54 1.03 -14.39 4.71
N ASN A 55 0.57 -14.70 5.90
CA ASN A 55 -0.22 -15.92 6.17
C ASN A 55 -1.66 -15.84 5.64
N GLY A 56 -2.18 -14.63 5.42
CA GLY A 56 -3.54 -14.44 4.90
C GLY A 56 -3.66 -14.56 3.38
N ARG A 57 -2.56 -14.73 2.64
CA ARG A 57 -2.48 -14.54 1.17
C ARG A 57 -2.06 -15.83 0.49
N LYS A 58 -2.60 -16.04 -0.70
CA LYS A 58 -2.02 -16.97 -1.65
C LYS A 58 -0.93 -16.26 -2.44
N TRP A 59 0.20 -16.93 -2.62
CA TRP A 59 1.36 -16.40 -3.33
C TRP A 59 1.60 -17.21 -4.59
N PHE A 60 1.73 -16.53 -5.72
CA PHE A 60 1.96 -17.18 -7.02
C PHE A 60 3.10 -16.51 -7.75
N GLY A 61 4.08 -17.28 -8.18
CA GLY A 61 5.09 -16.81 -9.11
C GLY A 61 4.64 -17.06 -10.54
N ALA A 62 4.83 -16.08 -11.41
CA ALA A 62 4.48 -16.15 -12.82
C ALA A 62 5.75 -16.32 -13.68
N ALA A 63 5.58 -16.74 -14.93
CA ALA A 63 6.68 -16.96 -15.86
C ALA A 63 7.79 -17.89 -15.33
N GLY A 64 7.40 -18.92 -14.56
CA GLY A 64 8.33 -19.89 -13.97
C GLY A 64 9.07 -19.40 -12.72
N LEU A 65 8.74 -18.22 -12.20
CA LEU A 65 9.27 -17.72 -10.93
C LEU A 65 8.78 -18.59 -9.77
N GLU A 66 9.68 -19.02 -8.90
CA GLU A 66 9.33 -19.62 -7.61
C GLU A 66 9.31 -18.54 -6.53
N ILE A 67 8.27 -18.55 -5.68
CA ILE A 67 8.13 -17.54 -4.63
C ILE A 67 9.07 -17.87 -3.47
N THR A 68 9.93 -16.92 -3.14
CA THR A 68 10.83 -16.98 -1.97
C THR A 68 10.20 -16.29 -0.76
N ASP A 69 10.76 -16.54 0.44
CA ASP A 69 10.33 -15.82 1.64
C ASP A 69 10.74 -14.35 1.61
N GLU A 70 11.85 -14.02 0.96
CA GLU A 70 12.25 -12.63 0.72
C GLU A 70 11.16 -11.84 0.02
N MET A 71 10.61 -12.39 -1.06
CA MET A 71 9.52 -11.75 -1.81
C MET A 71 8.29 -11.51 -0.92
N LYS A 72 7.94 -12.49 -0.07
CA LYS A 72 6.80 -12.37 0.84
C LYS A 72 7.04 -11.29 1.87
N VAL A 73 8.20 -11.29 2.51
CA VAL A 73 8.57 -10.34 3.58
C VAL A 73 8.64 -8.93 3.05
N VAL A 74 9.30 -8.70 1.92
CA VAL A 74 9.44 -7.37 1.32
C VAL A 74 8.09 -6.77 0.92
N VAL A 75 7.24 -7.53 0.21
CA VAL A 75 5.89 -7.05 -0.16
C VAL A 75 5.03 -6.83 1.08
N ALA A 76 5.09 -7.75 2.05
CA ALA A 76 4.35 -7.63 3.30
C ALA A 76 4.82 -6.46 4.17
N ALA A 77 6.10 -6.09 4.10
CA ALA A 77 6.66 -4.95 4.79
C ALA A 77 6.04 -3.63 4.30
N SER A 78 5.86 -3.44 2.98
CA SER A 78 5.13 -2.28 2.45
C SER A 78 3.67 -2.25 2.90
N ALA A 79 2.99 -3.41 2.88
CA ALA A 79 1.61 -3.50 3.40
C ALA A 79 1.51 -3.19 4.90
N ALA A 80 2.47 -3.68 5.70
CA ALA A 80 2.54 -3.38 7.13
C ALA A 80 2.90 -1.90 7.38
N ARG A 81 3.80 -1.32 6.57
CA ARG A 81 4.16 0.12 6.62
C ARG A 81 2.90 0.96 6.50
N MET A 82 2.03 0.67 5.53
CA MET A 82 0.79 1.42 5.32
C MET A 82 -0.27 1.21 6.41
N SER A 83 -0.38 -0.01 6.95
CA SER A 83 -1.55 -0.43 7.74
C SER A 83 -1.32 -0.59 9.25
N ARG A 84 -0.09 -0.47 9.75
CA ARG A 84 0.27 -0.82 11.15
C ARG A 84 -0.55 -0.13 12.25
N ASN A 85 -1.15 1.03 11.98
CA ASN A 85 -2.01 1.75 12.93
C ASN A 85 -3.51 1.66 12.57
N MET A 86 -3.86 0.79 11.62
CA MET A 86 -5.22 0.50 11.16
C MET A 86 -5.71 -0.86 11.70
N GLY A 87 -6.92 -1.28 11.35
CA GLY A 87 -7.44 -2.60 11.75
C GLY A 87 -6.64 -3.75 11.13
N ILE A 88 -6.49 -4.87 11.84
CA ILE A 88 -5.72 -6.03 11.35
C ILE A 88 -6.34 -6.65 10.08
N GLU A 89 -7.63 -6.40 9.87
CA GLU A 89 -8.43 -6.77 8.70
C GLU A 89 -8.32 -5.81 7.52
N THR A 90 -7.43 -4.81 7.59
CA THR A 90 -7.25 -3.78 6.54
C THR A 90 -7.19 -4.41 5.16
N TRP A 91 -6.40 -5.47 5.02
CA TRP A 91 -6.13 -6.16 3.76
C TRP A 91 -7.09 -7.34 3.48
N ARG A 92 -8.28 -7.41 4.09
CA ARG A 92 -9.21 -8.57 3.95
C ARG A 92 -9.73 -8.82 2.53
N SER A 93 -9.73 -7.78 1.69
CA SER A 93 -10.15 -7.82 0.28
C SER A 93 -9.08 -8.40 -0.62
N LEU A 94 -7.81 -8.40 -0.20
CA LEU A 94 -6.69 -8.95 -0.95
C LEU A 94 -6.48 -10.43 -0.59
N GLY A 95 -6.87 -11.31 -1.51
CA GLY A 95 -6.73 -12.76 -1.38
C GLY A 95 -5.43 -13.33 -1.94
N SER A 96 -4.83 -12.69 -2.95
CA SER A 96 -3.59 -13.21 -3.56
C SER A 96 -2.62 -12.14 -4.04
N VAL A 97 -1.35 -12.49 -4.03
CA VAL A 97 -0.24 -11.72 -4.59
C VAL A 97 0.42 -12.56 -5.67
N ILE A 98 0.52 -12.01 -6.87
CA ILE A 98 1.17 -12.63 -8.03
C ILE A 98 2.45 -11.83 -8.32
N ILE A 99 3.58 -12.51 -8.49
CA ILE A 99 4.86 -11.87 -8.75
C ILE A 99 5.41 -12.35 -10.10
N TYR A 100 5.69 -11.41 -10.99
CA TYR A 100 6.48 -11.61 -12.20
C TYR A 100 7.94 -11.24 -11.94
N PRO A 101 8.92 -11.86 -12.63
CA PRO A 101 10.32 -11.46 -12.50
C PRO A 101 10.58 -10.00 -12.91
N LYS A 102 9.87 -9.54 -13.94
CA LYS A 102 10.01 -8.21 -14.58
C LYS A 102 8.64 -7.70 -15.02
N GLY A 103 8.62 -6.50 -15.59
CA GLY A 103 7.44 -5.89 -16.19
C GLY A 103 6.70 -6.87 -17.13
N PHE A 104 5.39 -6.80 -17.09
CA PHE A 104 4.50 -7.77 -17.73
C PHE A 104 3.42 -7.06 -18.56
N ARG A 105 2.68 -7.83 -19.36
CA ARG A 105 1.59 -7.31 -20.19
C ARG A 105 0.31 -8.07 -19.88
N PRO A 106 -0.68 -7.44 -19.21
CA PRO A 106 -2.01 -8.02 -19.05
C PRO A 106 -2.68 -8.23 -20.42
N PRO A 107 -3.61 -9.20 -20.54
CA PRO A 107 -4.31 -9.49 -21.80
C PRO A 107 -4.93 -8.26 -22.47
N ASP A 108 -5.55 -7.38 -21.68
CA ASP A 108 -6.27 -6.20 -22.15
C ASP A 108 -5.46 -4.90 -21.97
N GLY A 109 -4.16 -5.00 -21.70
CA GLY A 109 -3.34 -3.88 -21.21
C GLY A 109 -2.04 -3.62 -21.97
N GLY A 110 -1.40 -2.50 -21.61
CA GLY A 110 -0.03 -2.19 -21.99
C GLY A 110 1.00 -2.92 -21.14
N HIS A 111 2.28 -2.65 -21.39
CA HIS A 111 3.33 -3.08 -20.47
C HIS A 111 3.15 -2.33 -19.14
N THR A 112 3.12 -3.05 -18.02
CA THR A 112 2.95 -2.51 -16.67
C THR A 112 3.93 -3.15 -15.68
N LEU A 113 4.15 -2.47 -14.57
CA LEU A 113 4.98 -2.94 -13.45
C LEU A 113 4.13 -3.45 -12.27
N GLY A 114 2.86 -3.07 -12.23
CA GLY A 114 1.90 -3.42 -11.18
C GLY A 114 0.48 -3.47 -11.73
N GLN A 115 -0.39 -4.20 -11.04
CA GLN A 115 -1.83 -4.15 -11.26
C GLN A 115 -2.63 -4.68 -10.06
N ALA A 116 -3.54 -3.87 -9.54
CA ALA A 116 -4.61 -4.30 -8.65
C ALA A 116 -5.85 -4.73 -9.45
N THR A 117 -6.44 -5.87 -9.07
CA THR A 117 -7.63 -6.42 -9.73
C THR A 117 -8.86 -6.33 -8.83
N ARG A 118 -10.03 -6.15 -9.43
CA ARG A 118 -11.32 -6.14 -8.70
C ARG A 118 -11.65 -7.46 -8.00
N LEU A 119 -10.97 -8.55 -8.40
CA LEU A 119 -11.12 -9.88 -7.78
C LEU A 119 -10.31 -10.02 -6.48
N GLY A 120 -9.61 -8.96 -6.03
CA GLY A 120 -8.86 -8.99 -4.79
C GLY A 120 -7.48 -9.64 -4.96
N SER A 121 -6.78 -9.28 -6.02
CA SER A 121 -5.41 -9.71 -6.29
C SER A 121 -4.55 -8.52 -6.69
N ILE A 122 -3.28 -8.54 -6.30
CA ILE A 122 -2.27 -7.65 -6.89
C ILE A 122 -1.27 -8.48 -7.70
N VAL A 123 -0.83 -7.91 -8.81
CA VAL A 123 0.24 -8.45 -9.66
C VAL A 123 1.39 -7.45 -9.60
N LEU A 124 2.60 -7.91 -9.32
CA LEU A 124 3.78 -7.06 -9.12
C LEU A 124 4.96 -7.57 -9.96
N SER A 125 5.75 -6.64 -10.46
CA SER A 125 7.07 -6.91 -11.00
C SER A 125 8.13 -6.91 -9.89
N TRP A 126 8.86 -8.00 -9.73
CA TRP A 126 9.84 -8.15 -8.65
C TRP A 126 10.97 -7.12 -8.73
N ASP A 127 11.51 -6.86 -9.92
CA ASP A 127 12.54 -5.82 -10.11
C ASP A 127 12.09 -4.42 -9.64
N SER A 128 10.80 -4.13 -9.78
CA SER A 128 10.19 -2.86 -9.42
C SER A 128 9.87 -2.79 -7.93
N VAL A 129 9.49 -3.92 -7.32
CA VAL A 129 9.38 -4.06 -5.86
C VAL A 129 10.74 -3.81 -5.20
N VAL A 130 11.80 -4.44 -5.71
CA VAL A 130 13.17 -4.24 -5.21
C VAL A 130 13.58 -2.79 -5.34
N ARG A 131 13.37 -2.18 -6.52
CA ARG A 131 13.72 -0.76 -6.76
C ARG A 131 13.01 0.20 -5.81
N GLY A 132 11.72 0.00 -5.54
CA GLY A 132 10.96 0.87 -4.62
C GLY A 132 11.46 0.80 -3.18
N ILE A 133 12.00 -0.36 -2.78
CA ILE A 133 12.58 -0.54 -1.45
C ILE A 133 14.00 0.02 -1.37
N GLU A 134 14.81 -0.16 -2.41
CA GLU A 134 16.19 0.35 -2.48
C GLU A 134 16.27 1.88 -2.65
N ILE A 135 15.25 2.51 -3.24
CA ILE A 135 15.21 3.96 -3.47
C ILE A 135 13.96 4.56 -2.80
N PRO A 136 13.87 4.57 -1.45
CA PRO A 136 12.64 4.93 -0.74
C PRO A 136 12.38 6.45 -0.67
N THR A 137 12.96 7.21 -1.60
CA THR A 137 12.95 8.69 -1.64
C THR A 137 12.72 9.27 -3.02
N ASP A 138 12.56 8.45 -4.07
CA ASP A 138 12.29 8.94 -5.43
C ASP A 138 10.80 9.22 -5.69
N GLY A 139 9.92 8.84 -4.75
CA GLY A 139 8.48 9.05 -4.79
C GLY A 139 7.74 7.98 -5.59
N HIS A 140 8.39 6.83 -5.85
CA HIS A 140 7.87 5.75 -6.67
C HIS A 140 8.04 4.38 -5.99
N ASP A 141 6.94 3.83 -5.49
CA ASP A 141 6.86 2.47 -4.92
C ASP A 141 5.63 1.76 -5.48
N VAL A 142 5.87 0.90 -6.49
CA VAL A 142 4.81 0.12 -7.14
C VAL A 142 4.02 -0.73 -6.14
N THR A 143 4.64 -1.19 -5.05
CA THR A 143 3.94 -1.99 -4.04
C THR A 143 2.96 -1.12 -3.28
N ILE A 144 3.38 0.06 -2.83
CA ILE A 144 2.50 1.04 -2.16
C ILE A 144 1.38 1.48 -3.11
N HIS A 145 1.71 1.73 -4.38
CA HIS A 145 0.76 2.13 -5.41
C HIS A 145 -0.37 1.10 -5.57
N GLU A 146 -0.05 -0.17 -5.84
CA GLU A 146 -1.07 -1.20 -6.02
C GLU A 146 -1.82 -1.53 -4.72
N LEU A 147 -1.15 -1.42 -3.58
CA LEU A 147 -1.82 -1.56 -2.29
C LEU A 147 -2.77 -0.40 -1.98
N ALA A 148 -2.50 0.83 -2.45
CA ALA A 148 -3.43 1.94 -2.33
C ALA A 148 -4.71 1.66 -3.14
N HIS A 149 -4.60 1.11 -4.35
CA HIS A 149 -5.75 0.64 -5.12
C HIS A 149 -6.55 -0.46 -4.39
N VAL A 150 -5.89 -1.36 -3.67
CA VAL A 150 -6.59 -2.36 -2.84
C VAL A 150 -7.38 -1.72 -1.69
N LEU A 151 -6.87 -0.64 -1.11
CA LEU A 151 -7.56 0.13 -0.07
C LEU A 151 -8.75 0.92 -0.65
N ASP A 152 -8.63 1.39 -1.89
CA ASP A 152 -9.66 2.08 -2.66
C ASP A 152 -10.85 1.17 -2.97
N LEU A 153 -10.62 -0.10 -3.34
CA LEU A 153 -11.65 -1.08 -3.71
C LEU A 153 -12.67 -1.47 -2.62
N LYS A 154 -12.58 -0.94 -1.40
CA LYS A 154 -13.37 -1.43 -0.27
C LYS A 154 -14.77 -0.78 -0.21
N GLY A 155 -15.79 -1.62 -0.36
CA GLY A 155 -17.20 -1.31 -0.02
C GLY A 155 -18.14 -1.28 -1.22
N ASP A 156 -17.65 -0.80 -2.36
CA ASP A 156 -18.40 -0.66 -3.62
C ASP A 156 -17.74 -1.36 -4.82
N HIS A 157 -16.50 -1.87 -4.67
CA HIS A 157 -15.70 -2.51 -5.73
C HIS A 157 -15.37 -1.59 -6.92
N ILE A 158 -15.26 -0.29 -6.66
CA ILE A 158 -14.90 0.74 -7.63
C ILE A 158 -13.51 1.29 -7.29
N PHE A 159 -12.80 1.79 -8.31
CA PHE A 159 -11.60 2.58 -8.12
C PHE A 159 -11.97 4.04 -8.35
N ASP A 160 -12.25 4.79 -7.29
CA ASP A 160 -12.66 6.20 -7.37
C ASP A 160 -11.75 7.14 -6.55
N GLY A 161 -10.67 6.62 -5.96
CA GLY A 161 -9.73 7.38 -5.12
C GLY A 161 -10.29 7.72 -3.73
N VAL A 162 -11.35 7.05 -3.30
CA VAL A 162 -11.97 7.21 -1.99
C VAL A 162 -11.94 5.89 -1.22
N PRO A 163 -10.88 5.66 -0.43
CA PRO A 163 -10.85 4.49 0.44
C PRO A 163 -11.91 4.59 1.56
N ASP A 164 -12.04 3.52 2.34
CA ASP A 164 -12.96 3.45 3.47
C ASP A 164 -12.67 4.57 4.51
N ILE A 165 -13.54 5.59 4.53
CA ILE A 165 -13.41 6.78 5.38
C ILE A 165 -14.56 6.82 6.39
N ASP A 166 -14.19 6.73 7.67
CA ASP A 166 -15.12 6.76 8.79
C ASP A 166 -15.80 8.14 8.93
N GLY A 167 -17.05 8.21 8.50
CA GLY A 167 -17.98 9.30 8.80
C GLY A 167 -18.05 10.42 7.75
N ARG A 168 -19.25 10.98 7.60
CA ARG A 168 -19.60 11.97 6.56
C ARG A 168 -18.69 13.21 6.53
N VAL A 169 -18.28 13.70 7.70
CA VAL A 169 -17.41 14.89 7.79
C VAL A 169 -16.01 14.57 7.27
N ALA A 170 -15.46 13.40 7.63
CA ALA A 170 -14.15 12.99 7.15
C ALA A 170 -14.17 12.77 5.63
N TYR A 171 -15.23 12.14 5.11
CA TYR A 171 -15.44 11.99 3.67
C TYR A 171 -15.50 13.34 2.95
N GLY A 172 -16.27 14.30 3.46
CA GLY A 172 -16.37 15.63 2.85
C GLY A 172 -15.03 16.38 2.83
N VAL A 173 -14.22 16.24 3.89
CA VAL A 173 -12.86 16.81 3.91
C VAL A 173 -11.94 16.10 2.90
N TRP A 174 -12.02 14.77 2.80
CA TRP A 174 -11.25 13.98 1.85
C TRP A 174 -11.56 14.38 0.40
N ALA A 175 -12.84 14.27 0.02
CA ALA A 175 -13.29 14.57 -1.35
C ALA A 175 -12.89 15.97 -1.79
N ARG A 176 -13.06 16.97 -0.90
CA ARG A 176 -12.66 18.34 -1.18
C ARG A 176 -11.14 18.48 -1.36
N VAL A 177 -10.34 17.99 -0.41
CA VAL A 177 -8.88 18.19 -0.44
C VAL A 177 -8.25 17.41 -1.59
N LEU A 178 -8.57 16.13 -1.76
CA LEU A 178 -7.99 15.34 -2.84
C LEU A 178 -8.47 15.84 -4.20
N GLY A 179 -9.77 16.15 -4.35
CA GLY A 179 -10.32 16.73 -5.58
C GLY A 179 -9.62 18.03 -5.98
N GLU A 180 -9.45 18.98 -5.04
CA GLU A 180 -8.76 20.25 -5.32
C GLU A 180 -7.30 20.07 -5.76
N HIS A 181 -6.57 19.07 -5.25
CA HIS A 181 -5.19 18.80 -5.68
C HIS A 181 -5.12 17.99 -6.97
N TYR A 182 -6.06 17.09 -7.20
CA TYR A 182 -6.23 16.36 -8.46
C TYR A 182 -6.51 17.33 -9.62
N ASP A 183 -7.50 18.21 -9.48
CA ASP A 183 -7.85 19.19 -10.53
C ASP A 183 -6.66 20.10 -10.86
N LYS A 184 -5.88 20.51 -9.84
CA LYS A 184 -4.65 21.30 -10.05
C LYS A 184 -3.57 20.53 -10.80
N LEU A 185 -3.47 19.21 -10.58
CA LEU A 185 -2.52 18.34 -11.28
C LEU A 185 -2.95 18.16 -12.74
N VAL A 186 -4.22 17.88 -12.99
CA VAL A 186 -4.82 17.78 -14.35
C VAL A 186 -4.62 19.08 -15.14
N ASP A 187 -4.84 20.23 -14.52
CA ASP A 187 -4.67 21.53 -15.16
C ASP A 187 -3.20 21.93 -15.39
N GLY A 188 -2.22 21.12 -14.95
CA GLY A 188 -0.79 21.46 -14.98
C GLY A 188 -0.44 22.67 -14.11
N LYS A 189 -1.29 23.03 -13.15
CA LYS A 189 -1.15 24.22 -12.28
C LYS A 189 -0.33 23.92 -11.01
N THR A 190 0.39 22.81 -10.97
CA THR A 190 1.25 22.45 -9.83
C THR A 190 2.58 23.20 -9.91
N LYS A 191 2.89 24.00 -8.87
CA LYS A 191 4.15 24.74 -8.81
C LYS A 191 5.39 23.85 -8.56
N THR A 192 5.18 22.59 -8.21
CA THR A 192 6.21 21.62 -7.83
C THR A 192 5.94 20.29 -8.52
N ARG A 193 6.99 19.66 -9.07
CA ARG A 193 6.97 18.28 -9.59
C ARG A 193 7.03 17.22 -8.48
N LEU A 194 6.30 17.45 -7.39
CA LEU A 194 6.30 16.54 -6.24
C LEU A 194 5.43 15.31 -6.48
N LEU A 195 4.29 15.50 -7.15
CA LEU A 195 3.40 14.43 -7.57
C LEU A 195 3.68 14.14 -9.05
N ASP A 196 3.75 12.87 -9.42
CA ASP A 196 3.90 12.46 -10.81
C ASP A 196 2.64 12.78 -11.63
N ASP A 197 2.83 13.17 -12.89
CA ASP A 197 1.73 13.52 -13.81
C ASP A 197 0.82 12.31 -14.11
N TYR A 198 1.30 11.08 -13.89
CA TYR A 198 0.51 9.85 -13.94
C TYR A 198 -0.70 9.91 -13.01
N GLY A 199 -0.59 10.58 -11.86
CA GLY A 199 -1.69 10.81 -10.93
C GLY A 199 -2.83 11.67 -11.52
N ALA A 200 -2.64 12.34 -12.66
CA ALA A 200 -3.69 13.09 -13.35
C ALA A 200 -4.62 12.22 -14.20
N GLN A 201 -4.34 10.91 -14.35
CA GLN A 201 -5.15 10.03 -15.21
C GLN A 201 -6.54 9.73 -14.63
N SER A 202 -6.62 9.58 -13.30
CA SER A 202 -7.90 9.41 -12.61
C SER A 202 -7.75 9.73 -11.11
N PRO A 203 -8.86 9.95 -10.38
CA PRO A 203 -8.82 10.09 -8.92
C PRO A 203 -8.21 8.90 -8.18
N ALA A 204 -8.39 7.67 -8.71
CA ALA A 204 -7.78 6.47 -8.13
C ALA A 204 -6.26 6.48 -8.28
N GLU A 205 -5.77 6.85 -9.46
CA GLU A 205 -4.33 7.01 -9.73
C GLU A 205 -3.74 8.14 -8.89
N PHE A 206 -4.49 9.23 -8.73
CA PHE A 206 -4.10 10.32 -7.85
C PHE A 206 -3.89 9.84 -6.41
N PHE A 207 -4.83 9.07 -5.87
CA PHE A 207 -4.71 8.53 -4.52
C PHE A 207 -3.49 7.61 -4.39
N ALA A 208 -3.24 6.73 -5.36
CA ALA A 208 -2.07 5.86 -5.36
C ALA A 208 -0.74 6.65 -5.38
N VAL A 209 -0.58 7.59 -6.33
CA VAL A 209 0.62 8.46 -6.44
C VAL A 209 0.85 9.28 -5.18
N VAL A 210 -0.22 9.85 -4.62
CA VAL A 210 -0.11 10.63 -3.39
C VAL A 210 0.26 9.76 -2.19
N SER A 211 -0.14 8.49 -2.18
CA SER A 211 0.24 7.52 -1.15
C SER A 211 1.71 7.17 -1.21
N GLU A 212 2.28 6.96 -2.40
CA GLU A 212 3.72 6.77 -2.61
C GLU A 212 4.50 7.96 -2.01
N VAL A 213 4.13 9.18 -2.44
CA VAL A 213 4.77 10.42 -1.96
C VAL A 213 4.59 10.63 -0.46
N PHE A 214 3.46 10.21 0.12
CA PHE A 214 3.22 10.29 1.57
C PHE A 214 4.20 9.42 2.36
N PHE A 215 4.54 8.23 1.87
CA PHE A 215 5.48 7.35 2.57
C PHE A 215 6.94 7.65 2.25
N GLU A 216 7.27 8.08 1.03
CA GLU A 216 8.66 8.28 0.58
C GLU A 216 9.19 9.72 0.69
N LYS A 217 8.34 10.72 0.45
CA LYS A 217 8.71 12.15 0.53
C LYS A 217 7.84 12.91 1.54
N PRO A 218 7.65 12.37 2.77
CA PRO A 218 6.67 12.88 3.72
C PRO A 218 6.90 14.34 4.12
N ARG A 219 8.17 14.73 4.32
CA ARG A 219 8.56 16.11 4.66
C ARG A 219 8.28 17.10 3.53
N GLN A 220 8.51 16.68 2.28
CA GLN A 220 8.21 17.52 1.11
C GLN A 220 6.70 17.68 0.96
N LEU A 221 5.93 16.61 1.12
CA LEU A 221 4.47 16.66 1.08
C LEU A 221 3.90 17.56 2.18
N LYS A 222 4.37 17.41 3.43
CA LYS A 222 3.99 18.28 4.56
C LYS A 222 4.32 19.75 4.32
N LYS A 223 5.46 20.04 3.69
CA LYS A 223 5.89 21.42 3.39
C LYS A 223 5.09 22.05 2.24
N HIS A 224 4.92 21.32 1.14
CA HIS A 224 4.37 21.87 -0.11
C HIS A 224 2.86 21.69 -0.27
N LYS A 225 2.28 20.68 0.36
CA LYS A 225 0.84 20.34 0.32
C LYS A 225 0.34 19.93 1.73
N PRO A 226 0.40 20.84 2.72
CA PRO A 226 0.15 20.51 4.14
C PRO A 226 -1.26 20.02 4.44
N ASP A 227 -2.25 20.45 3.66
CA ASP A 227 -3.63 19.99 3.74
C ASP A 227 -3.79 18.54 3.27
N LEU A 228 -3.21 18.20 2.12
CA LEU A 228 -3.17 16.84 1.58
C LEU A 228 -2.45 15.90 2.56
N TYR A 229 -1.29 16.31 3.07
CA TYR A 229 -0.54 15.57 4.09
C TYR A 229 -1.39 15.24 5.32
N ARG A 230 -2.14 16.22 5.83
CA ARG A 230 -2.97 16.06 7.05
C ARG A 230 -4.09 15.04 6.84
N VAL A 231 -4.71 15.04 5.67
CA VAL A 231 -5.79 14.10 5.33
C VAL A 231 -5.25 12.68 5.27
N LEU A 232 -4.10 12.45 4.62
CA LEU A 232 -3.44 11.14 4.55
C LEU A 232 -2.94 10.65 5.91
N LYS A 233 -2.30 11.54 6.69
CA LYS A 233 -1.89 11.24 8.07
C LYS A 233 -3.08 10.77 8.91
N LYS A 234 -4.24 11.40 8.75
CA LYS A 234 -5.46 11.00 9.46
C LYS A 234 -5.99 9.65 8.97
N TYR A 235 -5.97 9.41 7.67
CA TYR A 235 -6.43 8.16 7.06
C TYR A 235 -5.55 6.96 7.46
N TYR A 236 -4.24 7.05 7.21
CA TYR A 236 -3.27 6.00 7.56
C TYR A 236 -2.97 5.90 9.05
N ARG A 237 -3.30 6.96 9.83
CA ARG A 237 -3.03 7.07 11.26
C ARG A 237 -1.53 7.02 11.59
N ILE A 238 -0.70 7.53 10.69
CA ILE A 238 0.77 7.50 10.74
C ILE A 238 1.33 8.90 10.43
N ASP A 239 2.44 9.29 11.07
CA ASP A 239 3.17 10.54 10.78
C ASP A 239 4.60 10.25 10.28
N PRO A 240 4.82 10.12 8.96
CA PRO A 240 6.15 9.79 8.43
C PRO A 240 7.14 10.98 8.31
N ALA A 241 6.72 12.23 8.53
CA ALA A 241 7.54 13.44 8.28
C ALA A 241 8.32 13.99 9.49
#